data_AF-K1V284-F1
#
_entry.id   AF-K1V284-F1
#
_cell.length_a   1.000
_cell.length_b   1.000
_cell.length_c   1.000
_cell.angle_alpha   90.00
_cell.angle_beta   90.00
_cell.angle_gamma   90.00
#
_symmetry.space_group_name_H-M   'P 1'
#
loop_
_entity.id
_entity.type
_entity.pdbx_description
1 polymer ?
#
loop_
_entity_poly.entity_id
_entity_poly.type
_entity_poly.pdbx_seq_one_letter_code
_entity_poly.pdbx_strand_id
1 'polypeptide(L)'
;MSDIYSFKVQLPKGELDLAPYKTNGKDLLFVNVASKCGLTPQYKDLQALQDKDGDKLQIIGFPCNQFKNQEPGSDEEIQSFCQVNYGVTFPIAKKGDVNGPDTQPIWKYLKAHAEPPVENIDWNFSKFLVKDGKITWFPAKTSKVVSSYYPDSGRGRGRADRQSDVAAKL
;
A
#
# COMPACT_ATOMS: atom_id res chain seq x y z
N MET A 1 -8.53 19.63 -12.21
CA MET A 1 -8.60 18.64 -11.11
C MET A 1 -7.22 18.04 -10.98
N SER A 2 -6.61 18.11 -9.80
CA SER A 2 -5.29 17.50 -9.59
C SER A 2 -5.44 15.98 -9.64
N ASP A 3 -4.52 15.30 -10.30
CA ASP A 3 -4.46 13.86 -10.41
C ASP A 3 -3.46 13.35 -9.36
N ILE A 4 -3.71 12.20 -8.71
CA ILE A 4 -2.75 11.63 -7.76
C ILE A 4 -1.36 11.41 -8.40
N TYR A 5 -1.33 11.12 -9.70
CA TYR A 5 -0.09 10.94 -10.45
C TYR A 5 0.67 12.25 -10.74
N SER A 6 0.11 13.43 -10.45
CA SER A 6 0.83 14.70 -10.59
C SER A 6 1.68 15.05 -9.36
N PHE A 7 1.62 14.25 -8.30
CA PHE A 7 2.39 14.49 -7.08
C PHE A 7 3.82 13.97 -7.22
N LYS A 8 4.72 14.60 -6.45
CA LYS A 8 6.06 14.08 -6.18
C LYS A 8 6.17 13.75 -4.70
N VAL A 9 6.69 12.57 -4.39
CA VAL A 9 6.91 12.11 -3.02
C VAL A 9 8.34 12.46 -2.60
N GLN A 10 8.48 13.16 -1.48
CA GLN A 10 9.78 13.48 -0.91
C GLN A 10 10.39 12.21 -0.31
N LEU A 11 11.57 11.82 -0.76
CA LEU A 11 12.35 10.72 -0.19
C LEU A 11 13.50 11.29 0.66
N PRO A 12 14.10 10.51 1.59
CA PRO A 12 15.28 10.96 2.32
C PRO A 12 16.40 11.45 1.38
N LYS A 13 16.54 10.79 0.22
CA LYS A 13 17.46 11.16 -0.86
C LYS A 13 16.70 11.39 -2.17
N GLY A 14 16.33 12.65 -2.42
CA GLY A 14 15.68 13.07 -3.66
C GLY A 14 14.15 12.99 -3.61
N GLU A 15 13.53 12.84 -4.78
CA GLU A 15 12.09 12.82 -4.95
C GLU A 15 11.68 11.67 -5.87
N LEU A 16 10.50 11.10 -5.63
CA LEU A 16 9.86 10.13 -6.51
C LEU A 16 8.73 10.81 -7.27
N ASP A 17 8.88 10.92 -8.58
CA ASP A 17 7.82 11.41 -9.47
C ASP A 17 6.77 10.30 -9.69
N LEU A 18 5.49 10.61 -9.45
CA LEU A 18 4.42 9.64 -9.64
C LEU A 18 3.90 9.58 -11.08
N ALA A 19 4.19 10.58 -11.92
CA ALA A 19 3.66 10.66 -13.28
C ALA A 19 3.95 9.43 -14.13
N PRO A 20 5.16 8.81 -14.09
CA PRO A 20 5.46 7.62 -14.88
C PRO A 20 4.58 6.40 -14.54
N TYR A 21 4.06 6.29 -13.31
CA TYR A 21 3.22 5.15 -12.92
C TYR A 21 1.90 5.15 -13.69
N LYS A 22 1.35 6.32 -14.02
CA LYS A 22 0.14 6.45 -14.83
C LYS A 22 0.32 5.89 -16.24
N THR A 23 1.40 6.29 -16.92
CA THR A 23 1.66 5.86 -18.31
C THR A 23 2.02 4.38 -18.39
N ASN A 24 2.61 3.84 -17.32
CA ASN A 24 2.96 2.43 -17.22
C ASN A 24 1.79 1.55 -16.74
N GLY A 25 0.63 2.13 -16.45
CA GLY A 25 -0.52 1.41 -15.92
C GLY A 25 -0.25 0.74 -14.57
N LYS A 26 0.64 1.33 -13.75
CA LYS A 26 0.96 0.84 -12.41
C LYS A 26 0.01 1.44 -11.39
N ASP A 27 -0.63 0.56 -10.62
CA ASP A 27 -1.38 0.91 -9.43
C ASP A 27 -0.44 1.40 -8.31
N LEU A 28 -0.99 2.16 -7.36
CA LEU A 28 -0.23 2.70 -6.23
C LEU A 28 -0.83 2.27 -4.90
N LEU A 29 0.00 1.88 -3.94
CA LEU A 29 -0.40 1.60 -2.56
C LEU A 29 0.39 2.49 -1.59
N PHE A 30 -0.32 3.45 -0.99
CA PHE A 30 0.24 4.34 0.02
C PHE A 30 -0.03 3.77 1.41
N VAL A 31 1.00 3.69 2.27
CA VAL A 31 0.85 3.15 3.63
C VAL A 31 1.50 4.08 4.64
N ASN A 32 0.79 4.54 5.68
CA ASN A 32 1.46 5.23 6.80
C ASN A 32 2.11 4.19 7.71
N VAL A 33 3.40 4.30 7.97
CA VAL A 33 4.18 3.24 8.63
C VAL A 33 4.81 3.73 9.93
N ALA A 34 5.15 2.76 10.79
CA ALA A 34 5.80 2.97 12.08
C ALA A 34 6.74 1.79 12.42
N SER A 35 7.94 2.06 12.94
CA SER A 35 8.92 1.04 13.33
C SER A 35 8.64 0.40 14.70
N LYS A 36 8.00 1.13 15.62
CA LYS A 36 7.72 0.66 17.00
C LYS A 36 6.23 0.35 17.22
N CYS A 37 5.57 -0.19 16.19
CA CYS A 37 4.16 -0.55 16.24
C CYS A 37 3.96 -2.06 16.35
N GLY A 38 2.91 -2.51 17.04
CA GLY A 38 2.53 -3.94 17.04
C GLY A 38 2.14 -4.47 15.65
N LEU A 39 1.91 -3.58 14.68
CA LEU A 39 1.60 -3.91 13.29
C LEU A 39 2.82 -3.83 12.36
N THR A 40 3.99 -3.46 12.87
CA THR A 40 5.25 -3.41 12.09
C THR A 40 5.57 -4.72 11.35
N PRO A 41 5.22 -5.93 11.86
CA PRO A 41 5.35 -7.15 11.07
C PRO A 41 4.65 -7.16 9.70
N GLN A 42 3.66 -6.28 9.45
CA GLN A 42 3.02 -6.13 8.14
C GLN A 42 3.99 -5.69 7.02
N TYR A 43 5.17 -5.14 7.36
CA TYR A 43 6.22 -4.91 6.36
C TYR A 43 6.56 -6.16 5.55
N LYS A 44 6.52 -7.35 6.16
CA LYS A 44 6.79 -8.61 5.45
C LYS A 44 5.75 -8.89 4.37
N ASP A 45 4.48 -8.70 4.70
CA ASP A 45 3.37 -8.94 3.75
C ASP A 45 3.37 -7.88 2.64
N LEU A 46 3.68 -6.63 2.98
CA LEU A 46 3.84 -5.55 2.00
C LEU A 46 5.02 -5.82 1.08
N GLN A 47 6.17 -6.25 1.61
CA GLN A 47 7.32 -6.59 0.79
C GLN A 47 7.02 -7.78 -0.13
N ALA A 48 6.39 -8.84 0.38
CA ALA A 48 5.97 -9.97 -0.45
C ALA A 48 5.00 -9.56 -1.57
N LEU A 49 4.10 -8.61 -1.29
CA LEU A 49 3.22 -8.03 -2.31
C LEU A 49 4.02 -7.23 -3.35
N GLN A 50 4.98 -6.41 -2.92
CA GLN A 50 5.87 -5.66 -3.82
C GLN A 50 6.72 -6.60 -4.70
N ASP A 51 7.24 -7.69 -4.15
CA ASP A 51 8.04 -8.67 -4.89
C ASP A 51 7.19 -9.40 -5.94
N LYS A 52 5.94 -9.72 -5.59
CA LYS A 52 5.03 -10.43 -6.48
C LYS A 52 4.47 -9.54 -7.59
N ASP A 53 4.13 -8.30 -7.26
CA ASP A 53 3.35 -7.41 -8.13
C ASP A 53 4.09 -6.14 -8.53
N GLY A 54 5.40 -6.04 -8.31
CA GLY A 54 6.16 -4.81 -8.55
C GLY A 54 6.10 -4.26 -9.97
N ASP A 55 5.79 -5.11 -10.96
CA ASP A 55 5.56 -4.71 -12.35
C ASP A 55 4.21 -4.02 -12.58
N LYS A 56 3.25 -4.18 -11.67
CA LYS A 56 1.88 -3.65 -11.76
C LYS A 56 1.49 -2.75 -10.59
N LEU A 57 2.21 -2.83 -9.48
CA LEU A 57 1.93 -2.13 -8.23
C LEU A 57 3.20 -1.49 -7.69
N GLN A 58 3.10 -0.23 -7.28
CA GLN A 58 4.12 0.43 -6.50
C GLN A 58 3.61 0.70 -5.09
N ILE A 59 4.25 0.10 -4.09
CA ILE A 59 4.03 0.44 -2.68
C ILE A 59 4.92 1.62 -2.30
N ILE A 60 4.41 2.54 -1.47
CA ILE A 60 5.17 3.67 -0.93
C ILE A 60 4.83 3.80 0.57
N GLY A 61 5.85 3.69 1.43
CA GLY A 61 5.72 3.86 2.87
C GLY A 61 5.90 5.32 3.30
N PHE A 62 5.03 5.83 4.15
CA PHE A 62 5.08 7.18 4.73
C PHE A 62 5.26 7.07 6.24
N PRO A 63 6.48 7.22 6.76
CA PRO A 63 6.71 7.21 8.19
C PRO A 63 5.91 8.33 8.87
N CYS A 64 5.22 8.01 9.97
CA CYS A 64 4.41 8.98 10.69
C CYS A 64 4.46 8.74 12.20
N ASN A 65 4.77 9.79 12.96
CA ASN A 65 4.93 9.71 14.41
C ASN A 65 3.66 10.09 15.21
N GLN A 66 2.58 10.46 14.53
CA GLN A 66 1.34 10.96 15.18
C GLN A 66 0.61 9.89 16.02
N PHE A 67 0.93 8.61 15.84
CA PHE A 67 0.24 7.48 16.47
C PHE A 67 1.09 6.87 17.58
N LYS A 68 0.86 7.33 18.82
CA LYS A 68 1.61 6.92 20.04
C LYS A 68 3.13 7.07 19.92
N ASN A 69 3.62 8.03 19.13
CA ASN A 69 5.05 8.28 18.96
C ASN A 69 5.85 7.02 18.56
N GLN A 70 5.27 6.18 17.71
CA GLN A 70 5.83 4.88 17.30
C GLN A 70 6.83 4.97 16.14
N GLU A 71 7.16 6.18 15.67
CA GLU A 71 8.15 6.43 14.63
C GLU A 71 9.08 7.62 14.99
N PRO A 72 9.81 7.52 16.13
CA PRO A 72 10.57 8.66 16.65
C PRO A 72 11.88 8.92 15.90
N GLY A 73 12.40 7.95 15.15
CA GLY A 73 13.70 8.03 14.48
C GLY A 73 13.75 9.08 13.36
N SER A 74 14.96 9.43 12.95
CA SER A 74 15.24 10.19 11.72
C SER A 74 14.89 9.40 10.46
N ASP A 75 14.77 10.10 9.34
CA ASP A 75 14.48 9.49 8.03
C ASP A 75 15.49 8.38 7.69
N GLU A 76 16.77 8.60 7.99
CA GLU A 76 17.85 7.63 7.77
C GLU A 76 17.73 6.40 8.68
N GLU A 77 17.42 6.60 9.96
CA GLU A 77 17.22 5.50 10.92
C GLU A 77 16.01 4.65 10.54
N ILE A 78 14.93 5.28 10.09
CA ILE A 78 13.71 4.57 9.66
C ILE A 78 13.98 3.76 8.40
N GLN A 79 14.66 4.34 7.40
CA GLN A 79 15.01 3.62 6.18
C GLN A 79 15.89 2.41 6.49
N SER A 80 16.93 2.59 7.32
CA SER A 80 17.80 1.51 7.78
C SER A 80 17.02 0.43 8.53
N PHE A 81 16.11 0.81 9.43
CA PHE A 81 15.25 -0.11 10.16
C PHE A 81 14.42 -1.00 9.21
N CYS A 82 13.75 -0.40 8.23
CA CYS A 82 12.91 -1.11 7.27
C CYS A 82 13.72 -2.10 6.42
N GLN A 83 14.90 -1.70 5.98
CA GLN A 83 15.78 -2.54 5.17
C GLN A 83 16.36 -3.70 5.99
N VAL A 84 17.00 -3.41 7.13
CA VAL A 84 17.74 -4.40 7.91
C VAL A 84 16.81 -5.43 8.55
N ASN A 85 15.64 -5.02 9.05
CA ASN A 85 14.77 -5.92 9.82
C ASN A 85 13.71 -6.63 8.96
N TYR A 86 13.36 -6.06 7.81
CA TYR A 86 12.24 -6.54 6.98
C TYR A 86 12.58 -6.72 5.50
N GLY A 87 13.79 -6.35 5.06
CA GLY A 87 14.20 -6.46 3.65
C GLY A 87 13.40 -5.55 2.73
N VAL A 88 12.84 -4.45 3.25
CA VAL A 88 11.98 -3.55 2.47
C VAL A 88 12.76 -2.94 1.30
N THR A 89 12.24 -3.10 0.08
CA THR A 89 12.82 -2.54 -1.15
C THR A 89 11.96 -1.45 -1.78
N PHE A 90 10.69 -1.34 -1.38
CA PHE A 90 9.84 -0.26 -1.84
C PHE A 90 10.25 1.10 -1.21
N PRO A 91 9.97 2.23 -1.89
CA PRO A 91 10.34 3.56 -1.40
C PRO A 91 9.72 3.88 -0.03
N ILE A 92 10.57 4.40 0.86
CA ILE A 92 10.17 5.02 2.13
C ILE A 92 10.32 6.54 1.97
N ALA A 93 9.21 7.25 2.07
CA ALA A 93 9.16 8.71 2.02
C ALA A 93 9.78 9.33 3.27
N LYS A 94 10.04 10.65 3.22
CA LYS A 94 10.35 11.43 4.43
C LYS A 94 9.21 11.33 5.43
N LYS A 95 9.57 11.30 6.71
CA LYS A 95 8.61 11.33 7.81
C LYS A 95 7.78 12.61 7.76
N GLY A 96 6.48 12.47 7.99
CA GLY A 96 5.59 13.62 8.04
C GLY A 96 4.18 13.27 8.50
N ASP A 97 3.37 14.31 8.65
CA ASP A 97 2.04 14.18 9.22
C ASP A 97 1.01 13.71 8.18
N VAL A 98 0.07 12.89 8.62
CA VAL A 98 -1.05 12.37 7.82
C VAL A 98 -2.41 12.93 8.27
N ASN A 99 -2.42 13.56 9.45
CA ASN A 99 -3.56 14.22 10.07
C ASN A 99 -3.20 15.64 10.53
N GLY A 100 -4.21 16.49 10.76
CA GLY A 100 -4.02 17.85 11.26
C GLY A 100 -3.60 18.88 10.20
N PRO A 101 -3.31 20.13 10.62
CA PRO A 101 -3.02 21.24 9.70
C PRO A 101 -1.79 20.98 8.82
N ASP A 102 -0.78 20.32 9.39
CA ASP A 102 0.49 19.99 8.74
C ASP A 102 0.46 18.69 7.93
N THR A 103 -0.74 18.13 7.69
CA THR A 103 -0.89 16.93 6.83
C THR A 103 -0.21 17.16 5.48
N GLN A 104 0.62 16.19 5.07
CA GLN A 104 1.28 16.20 3.77
C GLN A 104 0.26 16.35 2.63
N PRO A 105 0.53 17.18 1.59
CA PRO A 105 -0.43 17.45 0.52
C PRO A 105 -1.00 16.19 -0.15
N ILE A 106 -0.18 15.16 -0.35
CA ILE A 106 -0.62 13.89 -0.93
C ILE A 106 -1.62 13.16 -0.02
N TRP A 107 -1.44 13.19 1.29
CA TRP A 107 -2.39 12.60 2.25
C TRP A 107 -3.69 13.39 2.33
N LYS A 108 -3.64 14.73 2.22
CA LYS A 108 -4.86 15.56 2.08
C LYS A 108 -5.64 15.14 0.83
N TYR A 109 -4.94 14.92 -0.29
CA TYR A 109 -5.55 14.48 -1.53
C TYR A 109 -6.19 13.08 -1.41
N LEU A 110 -5.44 12.08 -0.93
CA LEU A 110 -5.90 10.70 -0.78
C LEU A 110 -7.15 10.63 0.10
N LYS A 111 -7.14 11.35 1.23
CA LYS A 111 -8.29 11.44 2.15
C LYS A 111 -9.54 12.04 1.50
N ALA A 112 -9.38 13.12 0.75
CA ALA A 112 -10.51 13.82 0.12
C ALA A 112 -11.10 13.07 -1.08
N HIS A 113 -10.31 12.27 -1.79
CA HIS A 113 -10.71 11.61 -3.04
C HIS A 113 -10.96 10.10 -2.88
N ALA A 114 -10.79 9.54 -1.69
CA ALA A 114 -11.24 8.20 -1.39
C ALA A 114 -12.77 8.11 -1.40
N GLU A 115 -13.31 6.92 -1.67
CA GLU A 115 -14.75 6.66 -1.65
C GLU A 115 -15.08 5.59 -0.58
N PRO A 116 -15.75 5.96 0.53
CA PRO A 116 -16.11 7.34 0.94
C PRO A 116 -14.87 8.17 1.35
N PRO A 117 -14.97 9.51 1.38
CA PRO A 117 -13.89 10.37 1.87
C PRO A 117 -13.53 10.02 3.31
N VAL A 118 -12.25 10.17 3.65
CA VAL A 118 -11.69 9.82 4.95
C VAL A 118 -11.28 11.10 5.67
N GLU A 119 -11.92 11.42 6.79
CA GLU A 119 -11.57 12.63 7.53
C GLU A 119 -10.21 12.49 8.24
N ASN A 120 -10.02 11.37 8.94
CA ASN A 120 -8.87 11.13 9.79
C ASN A 120 -8.33 9.71 9.63
N ILE A 121 -7.01 9.57 9.71
CA ILE A 121 -6.36 8.26 9.79
C ILE A 121 -6.33 7.84 11.25
N ASP A 122 -6.86 6.65 11.56
CA ASP A 122 -7.02 6.23 12.94
C ASP A 122 -5.75 5.64 13.55
N TRP A 123 -4.89 5.03 12.73
CA TRP A 123 -3.72 4.30 13.21
C TRP A 123 -2.63 4.08 12.16
N ASN A 124 -1.45 3.67 12.62
CA ASN A 124 -0.36 3.14 11.80
C ASN A 124 -0.84 1.97 10.92
N PHE A 125 -0.27 1.86 9.73
CA PHE A 125 -0.56 0.86 8.68
C PHE A 125 -1.93 0.99 8.03
N SER A 126 -2.56 2.16 8.07
CA SER A 126 -3.67 2.47 7.17
C SER A 126 -3.16 2.62 5.74
N LYS A 127 -4.01 2.29 4.77
CA LYS A 127 -3.58 2.16 3.37
C LYS A 127 -4.55 2.85 2.44
N PHE A 128 -4.05 3.45 1.38
CA PHE A 128 -4.84 3.88 0.23
C PHE A 128 -4.35 3.15 -1.01
N LEU A 129 -5.25 2.40 -1.65
CA LEU A 129 -5.01 1.80 -2.95
C LEU A 129 -5.57 2.72 -4.03
N VAL A 130 -4.72 3.11 -4.97
CA VAL A 130 -5.11 3.73 -6.23
C VAL A 130 -5.09 2.65 -7.29
N LYS A 131 -6.27 2.29 -7.79
CA LYS A 131 -6.43 1.27 -8.83
C LYS A 131 -7.47 1.74 -9.85
N ASP A 132 -7.10 1.73 -11.13
CA ASP A 132 -7.96 2.19 -12.23
C ASP A 132 -8.57 3.59 -11.98
N GLY A 133 -7.79 4.49 -11.39
CA GLY A 133 -8.22 5.85 -11.03
C GLY A 133 -9.11 5.94 -9.78
N LYS A 134 -9.51 4.81 -9.18
CA LYS A 134 -10.28 4.76 -7.95
C LYS A 134 -9.36 4.73 -6.73
N ILE A 135 -9.70 5.51 -5.71
CA ILE A 135 -8.97 5.54 -4.43
C ILE A 135 -9.80 4.84 -3.36
N THR A 136 -9.26 3.75 -2.81
CA THR A 136 -9.92 2.96 -1.76
C THR A 136 -9.09 2.98 -0.48
N TRP A 137 -9.72 3.36 0.62
CA TRP A 137 -9.10 3.35 1.94
C TRP A 137 -9.27 2.01 2.66
N PHE A 138 -8.23 1.63 3.39
CA PHE A 138 -8.15 0.41 4.16
C PHE A 138 -7.61 0.71 5.57
N PRO A 139 -8.34 0.33 6.63
CA PRO A 139 -7.89 0.54 8.00
C PRO A 139 -6.72 -0.40 8.36
N ALA A 140 -5.97 -0.03 9.39
CA ALA A 140 -4.72 -0.66 9.82
C ALA A 140 -4.67 -2.20 9.83
N LYS A 141 -5.71 -2.87 10.34
CA LYS A 141 -5.74 -4.32 10.58
C LYS A 141 -6.47 -5.14 9.49
N THR A 142 -6.71 -4.56 8.32
CA THR A 142 -7.46 -5.27 7.27
C THR A 142 -6.56 -6.12 6.37
N SER A 143 -6.99 -7.34 6.09
CA SER A 143 -6.44 -8.19 5.01
C SER A 143 -7.06 -7.90 3.65
N LYS A 144 -8.10 -7.04 3.59
CA LYS A 144 -8.92 -6.82 2.39
C LYS A 144 -8.18 -6.15 1.23
N VAL A 145 -6.99 -5.58 1.46
CA VAL A 145 -6.20 -4.92 0.41
C VAL A 145 -5.85 -5.92 -0.68
N VAL A 146 -5.37 -7.11 -0.30
CA VAL A 146 -4.99 -8.17 -1.25
C VAL A 146 -6.20 -8.66 -2.04
N SER A 147 -7.34 -8.91 -1.37
CA SER A 147 -8.57 -9.32 -2.07
C SER A 147 -9.15 -8.22 -2.95
N SER A 148 -8.97 -6.95 -2.60
CA SER A 148 -9.36 -5.83 -3.45
C SER A 148 -8.45 -5.70 -4.67
N TYR A 149 -7.17 -6.06 -4.51
CA TYR A 149 -6.22 -6.09 -5.61
C TYR A 149 -6.49 -7.27 -6.54
N TYR A 150 -6.85 -8.42 -5.98
CA TYR A 150 -7.19 -9.68 -6.66
C TYR A 150 -8.63 -10.13 -6.37
N PRO A 151 -9.64 -9.53 -7.01
CA PRO A 151 -11.04 -9.89 -6.73
C PRO A 151 -11.38 -11.35 -7.07
N ASP A 152 -10.66 -11.98 -8.00
CA ASP A 152 -10.93 -13.35 -8.46
C ASP A 152 -10.11 -14.44 -7.76
N SER A 153 -9.14 -14.10 -6.90
CA SER A 153 -8.31 -15.11 -6.21
C SER A 153 -9.08 -15.91 -5.14
N GLY A 154 -10.33 -15.52 -4.83
CA GLY A 154 -11.22 -16.24 -3.92
C GLY A 154 -12.21 -17.20 -4.61
N ARG A 155 -12.28 -17.21 -5.94
CA ARG A 155 -13.13 -18.16 -6.69
C ARG A 155 -12.31 -19.37 -7.09
N GLY A 156 -12.17 -20.32 -6.16
CA GLY A 156 -11.73 -21.67 -6.48
C GLY A 156 -12.57 -22.22 -7.63
N ARG A 157 -11.97 -22.37 -8.80
CA ARG A 157 -12.53 -23.20 -9.86
C ARG A 157 -12.54 -24.63 -9.32
N GLY A 158 -13.69 -25.08 -8.83
CA GLY A 158 -13.96 -26.51 -8.67
C GLY A 158 -13.77 -27.15 -10.04
N ARG A 159 -12.66 -27.88 -10.22
CA ARG A 159 -12.56 -28.87 -11.29
C ARG A 159 -13.64 -29.90 -11.00
N ALA A 160 -14.72 -29.84 -11.77
CA ALA A 160 -15.59 -30.97 -11.93
C ALA A 160 -14.78 -32.02 -12.70
N ASP A 161 -14.28 -33.03 -11.99
CA ASP A 161 -13.86 -34.29 -12.61
C ASP A 161 -15.09 -34.91 -13.27
N ARG A 162 -15.29 -34.60 -14.55
CA ARG A 162 -16.04 -35.48 -15.45
C ARG A 162 -15.08 -36.59 -15.85
N GLN A 163 -15.05 -37.64 -15.05
CA GLN A 163 -14.56 -38.92 -15.52
C GLN A 163 -15.62 -39.45 -16.49
N SER A 164 -15.30 -39.31 -17.76
CA SER A 164 -15.91 -40.05 -18.86
C SER A 164 -15.58 -41.52 -18.67
N ASP A 165 -16.59 -42.36 -18.44
CA ASP A 165 -16.53 -43.77 -18.82
C ASP A 165 -17.88 -44.18 -19.39
N VAL A 166 -17.94 -44.09 -20.72
CA VAL A 166 -18.93 -44.72 -21.56
C VAL A 166 -18.55 -46.20 -21.68
N ALA A 167 -19.55 -47.05 -21.50
CA ALA A 167 -19.53 -48.50 -21.68
C ALA A 167 -18.78 -49.00 -22.93
N ALA A 168 -18.07 -50.12 -22.77
CA ALA A 168 -17.80 -51.05 -23.86
C ALA A 168 -17.72 -52.50 -23.33
N LYS A 169 -18.75 -53.29 -23.67
CA LYS A 169 -18.72 -54.72 -24.04
C LYS A 169 -17.76 -55.66 -23.29
N LEU A 170 -18.29 -56.53 -22.44
CA LEU A 170 -18.69 -57.92 -22.74
C LEU A 170 -19.46 -58.52 -21.57
#